data_AF-A0A370D7U0-F1
#
_entry.id   AF-A0A370D7U0-F1
#
_cell.length_a   1.000
_cell.length_b   1.000
_cell.length_c   1.000
_cell.angle_alpha   90.00
_cell.angle_beta   90.00
_cell.angle_gamma   90.00
#
_symmetry.space_group_name_H-M   'P 1'
#
loop_
_entity.id
_entity.type
_entity.pdbx_description
1 polymer ?
#
loop_
_entity_poly.entity_id
_entity_poly.type
_entity_poly.pdbx_seq_one_letter_code
_entity_poly.pdbx_strand_id
1 'polypeptide(L)'
;MNPDAVQSGALLSLVLIILAIPLALLPAILAVRKKHPHKVAIILVNILGGLLYGLGWFIALVWCFIIPSGNRSSSNNAAEIEKLYELKQKGVITEKEFDLRKNKLLST
;
A
#
# COMPACT_ATOMS: atom_id res chain seq x y z
N MET A 1 11.07 0.01 -51.25
CA MET A 1 10.55 0.33 -49.90
C MET A 1 10.72 1.82 -49.70
N ASN A 2 9.64 2.59 -49.45
CA ASN A 2 9.72 4.06 -49.41
C ASN A 2 10.40 4.52 -48.09
N PRO A 3 11.55 5.22 -48.13
CA PRO A 3 12.26 5.66 -46.93
C PRO A 3 11.41 6.56 -46.02
N ASP A 4 10.49 7.34 -46.60
CA ASP A 4 9.62 8.24 -45.83
C ASP A 4 8.63 7.48 -44.95
N ALA A 5 8.11 6.34 -45.45
CA ALA A 5 7.20 5.48 -44.69
C ALA A 5 7.90 4.78 -43.51
N VAL A 6 9.18 4.43 -43.68
CA VAL A 6 10.01 3.83 -42.62
C VAL A 6 10.31 4.86 -41.52
N GLN A 7 10.63 6.11 -41.91
CA GLN A 7 10.90 7.20 -40.98
C GLN A 7 9.66 7.57 -40.14
N SER A 8 8.48 7.67 -40.76
CA SER A 8 7.23 7.96 -40.04
C SER A 8 6.83 6.85 -39.06
N GLY A 9 7.03 5.58 -39.43
CA GLY A 9 6.75 4.44 -38.54
C GLY A 9 7.67 4.40 -37.30
N ALA A 10 8.94 4.77 -37.47
CA ALA A 10 9.90 4.83 -36.37
C ALA A 10 9.55 5.94 -35.35
N LEU A 11 9.15 7.12 -35.84
CA LEU A 11 8.73 8.24 -34.97
C LEU A 11 7.49 7.90 -34.15
N LEU A 12 6.48 7.29 -34.77
CA LEU A 12 5.28 6.83 -34.04
C LEU A 12 5.62 5.81 -32.96
N SER A 13 6.49 4.85 -33.27
CA SER A 13 6.93 3.83 -32.31
C SER A 13 7.67 4.45 -31.12
N LEU A 14 8.52 5.45 -31.36
CA LEU A 14 9.24 6.17 -30.31
C LEU A 14 8.27 6.90 -29.36
N VAL A 15 7.28 7.60 -29.91
CA VAL A 15 6.27 8.32 -29.12
C VAL A 15 5.47 7.35 -28.24
N LEU A 16 5.07 6.20 -28.79
CA LEU A 16 4.35 5.17 -28.04
C LEU A 16 5.19 4.60 -26.89
N ILE A 17 6.47 4.34 -27.11
CA ILE A 17 7.38 3.84 -26.06
C ILE A 17 7.54 4.86 -24.93
N ILE A 18 7.74 6.13 -25.28
CA ILE A 18 7.86 7.22 -24.29
C ILE A 18 6.61 7.32 -23.42
N LEU A 19 5.43 7.14 -24.01
CA LEU A 19 4.16 7.15 -23.27
C LEU A 19 3.93 5.87 -22.45
N ALA A 20 4.38 4.72 -22.97
CA ALA A 20 4.16 3.41 -22.35
C ALA A 20 5.01 3.18 -21.10
N ILE A 21 6.26 3.67 -21.06
CA ILE A 21 7.17 3.49 -19.92
C ILE A 21 6.59 4.00 -18.58
N PRO A 22 6.14 5.26 -18.46
CA PRO A 22 5.57 5.74 -17.21
C PRO A 22 4.27 5.02 -16.85
N LEU A 23 3.49 4.59 -17.85
CA LEU A 23 2.27 3.80 -17.65
C LEU A 23 2.56 2.41 -17.09
N ALA A 24 3.61 1.75 -17.60
CA ALA A 24 4.07 0.45 -17.13
C ALA A 24 4.59 0.50 -15.68
N LEU A 25 5.05 1.66 -15.22
CA LEU A 25 5.54 1.87 -13.84
C LEU A 25 4.49 2.49 -12.90
N LEU A 26 3.31 2.84 -13.41
CA LEU A 26 2.24 3.49 -12.66
C LEU A 26 1.86 2.78 -11.35
N PRO A 27 1.60 1.46 -11.29
CA PRO A 27 1.30 0.77 -10.03
C PRO A 27 2.46 0.84 -9.02
N ALA A 28 3.72 0.76 -9.47
CA ALA A 28 4.87 0.90 -8.58
C ALA A 28 4.98 2.32 -8.00
N ILE A 29 4.75 3.34 -8.83
CA ILE A 29 4.73 4.75 -8.40
C ILE A 29 3.60 4.99 -7.38
N LEU A 30 2.40 4.48 -7.65
CA LEU A 30 1.26 4.60 -6.73
C LEU A 30 1.52 3.93 -5.38
N ALA A 31 2.10 2.73 -5.36
CA ALA A 31 2.41 2.01 -4.13
C ALA A 31 3.40 2.78 -3.24
N VAL A 32 4.44 3.37 -3.84
CA VAL A 32 5.44 4.16 -3.13
C VAL A 32 4.84 5.46 -2.61
N ARG A 33 4.09 6.20 -3.46
CA ARG A 33 3.46 7.48 -3.06
C ARG A 33 2.41 7.30 -1.97
N LYS A 34 1.64 6.20 -1.98
CA LYS A 34 0.66 5.88 -0.94
C LYS A 34 1.26 5.31 0.35
N LYS A 35 2.59 5.16 0.44
CA LYS A 35 3.27 4.45 1.55
C LYS A 35 2.62 3.09 1.84
N HIS A 36 2.24 2.36 0.79
CA HIS A 36 1.47 1.14 0.93
C HIS A 36 2.26 0.10 1.76
N PRO A 37 1.63 -0.57 2.75
CA PRO A 37 2.33 -1.53 3.61
C PRO A 37 2.98 -2.65 2.80
N HIS A 38 2.34 -3.07 1.72
CA HIS A 38 2.86 -4.08 0.79
C HIS A 38 3.52 -3.50 -0.47
N LYS A 39 4.14 -2.31 -0.38
CA LYS A 39 4.79 -1.67 -1.54
C LYS A 39 5.80 -2.56 -2.26
N VAL A 40 6.56 -3.36 -1.50
CA VAL A 40 7.58 -4.27 -2.06
C VAL A 40 6.92 -5.38 -2.89
N ALA A 41 5.82 -5.96 -2.39
CA ALA A 41 5.07 -6.99 -3.11
C ALA A 41 4.48 -6.42 -4.41
N ILE A 42 3.91 -5.21 -4.37
CA ILE A 42 3.36 -4.54 -5.56
C ILE A 42 4.45 -4.27 -6.60
N ILE A 43 5.64 -3.83 -6.18
CA ILE A 43 6.77 -3.61 -7.09
C ILE A 43 7.24 -4.92 -7.73
N LEU A 44 7.36 -6.00 -6.94
CA LEU A 44 7.73 -7.31 -7.47
C LEU A 44 6.70 -7.82 -8.48
N VAL A 45 5.42 -7.74 -8.15
CA VAL A 45 4.32 -8.15 -9.04
C VAL A 45 4.30 -7.28 -10.31
N ASN A 46 4.66 -6.00 -10.23
CA ASN A 46 4.79 -5.15 -11.41
C ASN A 46 5.92 -5.60 -12.34
N ILE A 47 7.10 -5.95 -11.81
CA ILE A 47 8.26 -6.38 -12.60
C ILE A 47 8.04 -7.78 -13.19
N LEU A 48 7.64 -8.73 -12.35
CA LEU A 48 7.33 -10.11 -12.75
C LEU A 48 6.11 -10.16 -13.67
N GLY A 49 5.11 -9.33 -13.39
CA GLY A 49 3.90 -9.19 -14.18
C GLY A 49 4.13 -8.59 -15.55
N GLY A 50 5.02 -7.60 -15.64
CA GLY A 50 5.49 -7.07 -16.92
C GLY A 50 6.21 -8.13 -17.74
N LEU A 51 7.01 -8.98 -17.11
CA LEU A 51 7.68 -10.12 -17.76
C LEU A 51 6.70 -11.22 -18.21
N LEU A 52 5.63 -11.46 -17.44
CA LEU A 52 4.57 -12.45 -17.73
C LEU A 52 3.43 -11.84 -18.57
N TYR A 53 3.74 -11.30 -19.75
CA TYR A 53 2.76 -10.75 -20.70
C TYR A 53 1.91 -9.58 -20.18
N GLY A 54 2.31 -8.91 -19.10
CA GLY A 54 1.63 -7.74 -18.55
C GLY A 54 0.43 -8.03 -17.64
N LEU A 55 0.08 -9.30 -17.38
CA LEU A 55 -1.07 -9.62 -16.52
C LEU A 55 -0.85 -9.17 -15.07
N GLY A 56 0.36 -9.31 -14.55
CA GLY A 56 0.68 -8.87 -13.20
C GLY A 56 0.67 -7.35 -13.04
N TRP A 57 0.77 -6.57 -14.12
CA TRP A 57 0.61 -5.12 -14.06
C TRP A 57 -0.80 -4.74 -13.58
N PHE A 58 -1.84 -5.36 -14.13
CA PHE A 58 -3.23 -5.12 -13.71
C PHE A 58 -3.47 -5.56 -12.26
N ILE A 59 -2.93 -6.71 -11.87
CA ILE A 59 -3.04 -7.22 -10.50
C ILE A 59 -2.37 -6.26 -9.52
N ALA A 60 -1.16 -5.77 -9.83
CA ALA A 60 -0.46 -4.76 -9.04
C ALA A 60 -1.25 -3.45 -8.91
N LEU A 61 -1.93 -3.04 -9.98
CA LEU A 61 -2.77 -1.85 -10.01
C LEU A 61 -3.99 -1.99 -9.09
N VAL A 62 -4.71 -3.11 -9.17
CA VAL A 62 -5.83 -3.39 -8.27
C VAL A 62 -5.36 -3.46 -6.81
N TRP A 63 -4.22 -4.12 -6.56
CA TRP A 63 -3.65 -4.25 -5.22
C TRP A 63 -3.28 -2.88 -4.60
N CYS A 64 -2.88 -1.90 -5.40
CA CYS A 64 -2.64 -0.52 -4.94
C CYS A 64 -3.87 0.15 -4.28
N PHE A 65 -5.08 -0.33 -4.58
CA PHE A 65 -6.32 0.16 -3.96
C PHE A 65 -6.77 -0.69 -2.77
N ILE A 66 -6.25 -1.90 -2.63
CA ILE A 66 -6.52 -2.78 -1.49
C ILE A 66 -5.54 -2.44 -0.37
N ILE A 67 -5.87 -1.40 0.40
CA ILE A 67 -5.15 -1.10 1.63
C ILE A 67 -5.56 -2.16 2.66
N PRO A 68 -4.64 -3.04 3.10
CA PRO A 68 -4.96 -3.93 4.20
C PRO A 68 -5.25 -3.05 5.41
N SER A 69 -6.37 -3.31 6.09
CA SER A 69 -6.66 -2.80 7.43
C SER A 69 -5.73 -3.47 8.45
N GLY A 70 -4.43 -3.49 8.17
CA GLY A 70 -3.39 -4.01 9.04
C GLY A 70 -3.20 -3.01 10.17
N ASN A 71 -3.89 -3.28 11.27
CA ASN A 71 -3.71 -2.69 12.58
C ASN A 71 -3.30 -1.22 12.51
N ARG A 72 -4.28 -0.33 12.31
CA ARG A 72 -4.16 1.01 12.85
C ARG A 72 -4.02 0.84 14.37
N SER A 73 -2.79 0.65 14.83
CA SER A 73 -2.29 1.24 16.06
C SER A 73 -2.28 2.77 15.89
N SER A 74 -3.39 3.32 15.39
CA SER A 74 -3.91 4.57 15.92
C SER A 74 -4.04 4.26 17.41
N SER A 75 -3.39 5.04 18.24
CA SER A 75 -3.59 5.05 19.68
C SER A 75 -5.07 5.37 19.94
N ASN A 76 -5.95 4.41 19.67
CA ASN A 76 -7.35 4.49 20.01
C ASN A 76 -7.35 4.13 21.48
N ASN A 77 -7.05 5.13 22.29
CA ASN A 77 -7.01 5.06 23.74
C ASN A 77 -8.25 4.33 24.27
N ALA A 78 -9.40 4.46 23.59
CA ALA A 78 -10.62 3.67 23.85
C ALA A 78 -10.44 2.14 23.77
N ALA A 79 -9.81 1.61 22.71
CA ALA A 79 -9.58 0.16 22.56
C ALA A 79 -8.54 -0.37 23.56
N GLU A 80 -7.55 0.48 23.93
CA GLU A 80 -6.57 0.13 24.95
C GLU A 80 -7.21 0.13 26.35
N ILE A 81 -8.11 1.09 26.64
CA ILE A 81 -8.92 1.11 27.86
C ILE A 81 -9.84 -0.12 27.94
N GLU A 82 -10.44 -0.56 26.83
CA GLU A 82 -11.25 -1.78 26.78
C GLU A 82 -10.44 -3.02 27.13
N LYS A 83 -9.24 -3.17 26.56
CA LYS A 83 -8.32 -4.26 26.89
C LYS A 83 -7.89 -4.23 28.36
N LEU A 84 -7.62 -3.03 28.90
CA LEU A 84 -7.29 -2.86 30.31
C LEU A 84 -8.47 -3.28 31.21
N TYR A 85 -9.72 -3.00 30.81
CA TYR A 85 -10.91 -3.38 31.58
C TYR A 85 -11.09 -4.90 31.59
N GLU A 86 -10.85 -5.59 30.47
CA GLU A 86 -10.83 -7.05 30.44
C GLU A 86 -9.78 -7.65 31.38
N LEU A 87 -8.57 -7.09 31.41
CA LEU A 87 -7.51 -7.55 32.30
C LEU A 87 -7.88 -7.34 33.77
N LYS A 88 -8.60 -6.25 34.09
CA LYS A 88 -9.17 -6.02 35.43
C LYS A 88 -10.18 -7.09 35.79
N GLN A 89 -11.12 -7.40 34.88
CA GLN A 89 -12.13 -8.44 35.11
C GLN A 89 -11.51 -9.84 35.25
N LYS A 90 -10.46 -10.14 34.49
CA LYS A 90 -9.68 -11.38 34.60
C LYS A 90 -8.83 -11.45 35.87
N GLY A 91 -8.78 -10.38 36.67
CA GLY A 91 -7.98 -10.29 37.91
C GLY A 91 -6.47 -10.21 37.68
N VAL A 92 -6.03 -9.94 36.43
CA VAL A 92 -4.60 -9.86 36.06
C VAL A 92 -4.01 -8.53 36.51
N ILE A 93 -4.82 -7.46 36.57
CA ILE A 93 -4.42 -6.15 37.08
C ILE A 93 -5.39 -5.66 38.14
N THR A 94 -4.90 -4.80 39.02
CA THR A 94 -5.72 -4.18 40.06
C THR A 94 -6.49 -2.95 39.55
N GLU A 95 -7.55 -2.57 40.26
CA GLU A 95 -8.34 -1.37 39.93
C GLU A 95 -7.49 -0.09 39.94
N LYS A 96 -6.54 0.01 40.89
CA LYS A 96 -5.61 1.15 40.96
C LYS A 96 -4.72 1.26 39.72
N GLU A 97 -4.21 0.14 39.23
CA GLU A 97 -3.37 0.11 38.02
C GLU A 97 -4.17 0.38 36.74
N PHE A 98 -5.42 -0.06 36.71
CA PHE A 98 -6.37 0.25 35.64
C PHE A 98 -6.62 1.76 35.56
N ASP A 99 -6.99 2.39 36.66
CA ASP A 99 -7.31 3.83 36.70
C ASP A 99 -6.12 4.71 36.37
N LEU A 100 -4.91 4.36 36.85
CA LEU A 100 -3.69 5.10 36.55
C LEU A 100 -3.37 5.08 35.05
N ARG A 101 -3.48 3.91 34.39
CA ARG A 101 -3.26 3.79 32.95
C ARG A 101 -4.37 4.45 32.14
N LYS A 102 -5.63 4.29 32.54
CA LYS A 102 -6.79 4.93 31.90
C LYS A 102 -6.65 6.45 31.92
N ASN A 103 -6.32 7.05 33.07
CA ASN A 103 -6.18 8.50 33.19
C ASN A 103 -5.03 9.04 32.33
N LYS A 104 -3.91 8.32 32.25
CA LYS A 104 -2.79 8.66 31.38
C LYS A 104 -3.17 8.65 29.89
N LEU A 105 -4.01 7.69 29.49
CA LEU A 105 -4.52 7.56 28.13
C LEU A 105 -5.59 8.61 27.79
N LEU A 106 -6.35 9.10 28.77
CA LEU A 106 -7.34 10.16 28.57
C LEU A 106 -6.75 11.57 28.61
N SER A 107 -5.55 11.74 29.18
CA SER A 107 -4.87 13.03 29.32
C SER A 107 -3.91 13.36 28.18
N THR A 108 -3.84 12.53 27.14
CA THR A 108 -3.08 12.76 25.89
C THR A 108 -3.98 13.36 24.85
#